data_AF-X1QG65-F1
#
_entry.id   AF-X1QG65-F1
#
_cell.length_a   1.000
_cell.length_b   1.000
_cell.length_c   1.000
_cell.angle_alpha   90.00
_cell.angle_beta   90.00
_cell.angle_gamma   90.00
#
_symmetry.space_group_name_H-M   'P 1'
#
loop_
_entity.id
_entity.type
_entity.pdbx_description
1 polymer ?
#
loop_
_entity_poly.entity_id
_entity_poly.type
_entity_poly.pdbx_seq_one_letter_code
_entity_poly.pdbx_strand_id
1 'polypeptide(L)'
;TRVFSGRPWKKIEHDLGIIGWVRALEVTYGWLFGWHPHLHTLLFTRHPLSKAQIDVLLQFLYGRWSDAVVAAGYRPPHSEHGLVISRGESAGDYISKICHQGLAAEISQAGSKKGRLASRTVPQIIDDWGDYRRESDRLLLLEWLTGMRGARHLTWSKGFRTQYLPAEQPAQDSDP
;
A
#
# COMPACT_ATOMS: atom_id res chain seq x y z
N THR A 1 -0.57 11.72 7.33
CA THR A 1 -1.58 11.19 8.27
C THR A 1 -1.01 10.19 9.24
N ARG A 2 -1.47 10.19 10.49
CA ARG A 2 -0.95 9.37 11.60
C ARG A 2 -1.84 8.16 11.94
N VAL A 3 -2.40 7.45 10.94
CA VAL A 3 -3.35 6.32 11.16
C VAL A 3 -2.76 5.24 12.10
N PHE A 4 -1.51 4.84 11.85
CA PHE A 4 -0.79 3.81 12.63
C PHE A 4 0.13 4.39 13.71
N SER A 5 -0.26 5.47 14.40
CA SER A 5 0.61 6.09 15.40
C SER A 5 -0.13 6.78 16.55
N GLY A 6 0.63 7.06 17.62
CA GLY A 6 0.14 7.71 18.83
C GLY A 6 -0.51 6.74 19.83
N ARG A 7 -0.89 7.29 20.99
CA ARG A 7 -1.52 6.53 22.08
C ARG A 7 -2.76 5.73 21.66
N PRO A 8 -3.69 6.26 20.84
CA PRO A 8 -4.86 5.48 20.40
C PRO A 8 -4.48 4.24 19.60
N TRP A 9 -3.47 4.34 18.72
CA TRP A 9 -2.98 3.19 17.98
C TRP A 9 -2.34 2.16 18.91
N LYS A 10 -1.52 2.59 19.89
CA LYS A 10 -0.93 1.69 20.88
C LYS A 10 -1.96 0.94 21.72
N LYS A 11 -3.08 1.59 22.03
CA LYS A 11 -4.21 0.94 22.70
C LYS A 11 -4.84 -0.13 21.82
N ILE A 12 -5.14 0.18 20.56
CA ILE A 12 -5.69 -0.81 19.61
C ILE A 12 -4.73 -1.97 19.37
N GLU A 13 -3.42 -1.71 19.25
CA GLU A 13 -2.40 -2.76 19.11
C GLU A 13 -2.44 -3.73 20.29
N HIS A 14 -2.51 -3.19 21.51
CA HIS A 14 -2.61 -3.98 22.73
C HIS A 14 -3.93 -4.78 22.80
N ASP A 15 -5.06 -4.10 22.64
CA ASP A 15 -6.40 -4.67 22.87
C ASP A 15 -6.77 -5.74 21.83
N LEU A 16 -6.28 -5.62 20.60
CA LEU A 16 -6.52 -6.59 19.52
C LEU A 16 -5.33 -7.55 19.32
N GLY A 17 -4.28 -7.44 20.12
CA GLY A 17 -3.09 -8.29 20.00
C GLY A 17 -2.37 -8.15 18.66
N ILE A 18 -2.32 -6.95 18.07
CA ILE A 18 -1.57 -6.67 16.84
C ILE A 18 -0.08 -6.69 17.17
N ILE A 19 0.68 -7.55 16.48
CA ILE A 19 2.13 -7.72 16.67
C ILE A 19 2.96 -6.96 15.65
N GLY A 20 2.35 -6.54 14.55
CA GLY A 20 2.99 -5.68 13.56
C GLY A 20 2.18 -5.56 12.29
N TRP A 21 2.76 -4.81 11.35
CA TRP A 21 2.16 -4.56 10.06
C TRP A 21 3.20 -4.19 9.01
N VAL A 22 2.82 -4.41 7.75
CA VAL A 22 3.51 -3.88 6.58
C VAL A 22 2.50 -3.18 5.68
N ARG A 23 2.90 -2.04 5.12
CA ARG A 23 2.08 -1.23 4.23
C ARG A 23 2.83 -0.96 2.94
N ALA A 24 2.20 -1.25 1.81
CA ALA A 24 2.64 -0.89 0.47
C ALA A 24 1.74 0.20 -0.11
N LEU A 25 2.35 1.17 -0.79
CA LEU A 25 1.67 2.21 -1.57
C LEU A 25 1.78 1.86 -3.05
N GLU A 26 0.63 1.60 -3.64
CA GLU A 26 0.45 1.40 -5.07
C GLU A 26 -0.17 2.67 -5.65
N VAL A 27 0.35 3.15 -6.78
CA VAL A 27 -0.20 4.32 -7.47
C VAL A 27 -0.38 3.98 -8.93
N THR A 28 -1.60 4.14 -9.40
CA THR A 28 -1.95 3.97 -10.82
C THR A 28 -2.55 5.25 -11.36
N TYR A 29 -2.59 5.38 -12.68
CA TYR A 29 -3.25 6.46 -13.38
C TYR A 29 -4.26 5.89 -14.36
N GLY A 30 -5.53 6.28 -14.21
CA GLY A 30 -6.59 5.98 -15.16
C GLY A 30 -7.01 7.24 -15.90
N TRP A 31 -7.26 7.15 -17.20
CA TRP A 31 -7.66 8.31 -18.02
C TRP A 31 -8.95 8.98 -17.52
N LEU A 32 -9.92 8.20 -17.04
CA LEU A 32 -11.22 8.71 -16.58
C LEU A 32 -11.20 9.28 -15.15
N PHE A 33 -10.29 8.79 -14.30
CA PHE A 33 -10.33 9.04 -12.85
C PHE A 33 -9.03 9.63 -12.29
N GLY A 34 -8.03 9.85 -13.14
CA GLY A 34 -6.73 10.41 -12.78
C GLY A 34 -5.88 9.47 -11.91
N TRP A 35 -5.12 10.07 -11.00
CA TRP A 35 -4.28 9.34 -10.04
C TRP A 35 -5.12 8.58 -9.03
N HIS A 36 -4.78 7.30 -8.86
CA HIS A 36 -5.48 6.38 -7.98
C HIS A 36 -4.50 5.70 -7.02
N PRO A 37 -4.18 6.35 -5.88
CA PRO A 37 -3.31 5.80 -4.86
C PRO A 37 -4.07 4.82 -3.95
N HIS A 38 -3.50 3.63 -3.77
CA HIS A 38 -3.97 2.61 -2.85
C HIS A 38 -2.93 2.29 -1.78
N LEU A 39 -3.42 2.09 -0.55
CA LEU A 39 -2.61 1.52 0.52
C LEU A 39 -3.07 0.11 0.79
N HIS A 40 -2.20 -0.85 0.50
CA HIS A 40 -2.39 -2.23 0.90
C HIS A 40 -1.65 -2.44 2.22
N THR A 41 -2.36 -2.92 3.23
CA THR A 41 -1.78 -3.12 4.56
C THR A 41 -2.05 -4.53 5.03
N LEU A 42 -0.99 -5.25 5.40
CA LEU A 42 -1.09 -6.49 6.14
C LEU A 42 -0.91 -6.20 7.61
N LEU A 43 -1.88 -6.64 8.41
CA LEU A 43 -1.90 -6.53 9.86
C LEU A 43 -1.78 -7.93 10.46
N PHE A 44 -0.81 -8.11 11.35
CA PHE A 44 -0.53 -9.39 11.97
C PHE A 44 -1.00 -9.35 13.42
N THR A 45 -1.78 -10.35 13.84
CA THR A 45 -2.32 -10.48 15.19
C THR A 45 -1.84 -11.79 15.84
N ARG A 46 -1.70 -11.81 17.18
CA ARG A 46 -1.34 -13.03 17.92
C ARG A 46 -2.36 -14.14 17.76
N HIS A 47 -3.63 -13.75 17.64
CA HIS A 47 -4.77 -14.66 17.52
C HIS A 47 -5.71 -14.14 16.42
N PRO A 48 -6.46 -15.02 15.74
CA PRO A 48 -7.50 -14.61 14.80
C PRO A 48 -8.51 -13.68 15.46
N LEU A 49 -8.84 -12.57 14.79
CA LEU A 49 -9.85 -11.64 15.27
C LEU A 49 -11.26 -12.19 15.02
N SER A 50 -12.13 -12.03 16.02
CA SER A 50 -13.57 -12.21 15.85
C SER A 50 -14.16 -11.13 14.93
N LYS A 51 -15.36 -11.35 14.40
CA LYS A 51 -16.05 -10.37 13.56
C LYS A 51 -16.21 -9.01 14.27
N ALA A 52 -16.65 -9.02 15.52
CA ALA A 52 -16.79 -7.81 16.32
C ALA A 52 -15.46 -7.04 16.49
N GLN A 53 -14.34 -7.76 16.66
CA GLN A 53 -13.01 -7.13 16.73
C GLN A 53 -12.56 -6.54 15.40
N ILE A 54 -12.90 -7.19 14.27
CA ILE A 54 -12.66 -6.65 12.93
C ILE A 54 -13.48 -5.38 12.72
N ASP A 55 -14.75 -5.36 13.14
CA ASP A 55 -15.63 -4.19 13.02
C ASP A 55 -15.09 -3.00 13.85
N VAL A 56 -14.61 -3.26 15.08
CA VAL A 56 -13.94 -2.25 15.90
C VAL A 56 -12.69 -1.70 15.22
N LEU A 57 -11.85 -2.57 14.64
CA LEU A 57 -10.65 -2.16 13.91
C LEU A 57 -10.99 -1.34 12.67
N LEU A 58 -12.00 -1.75 11.91
CA LEU A 58 -12.51 -1.06 10.73
C LEU A 58 -12.94 0.37 11.08
N GLN A 59 -13.81 0.51 12.08
CA GLN A 59 -14.31 1.81 12.53
C GLN A 59 -13.17 2.71 13.00
N PHE A 60 -12.23 2.16 13.79
CA PHE A 60 -11.08 2.91 14.27
C PHE A 60 -10.19 3.43 13.12
N LEU A 61 -9.82 2.56 12.17
CA LEU A 61 -8.95 2.93 11.06
C LEU A 61 -9.65 3.91 10.11
N TYR A 62 -10.91 3.64 9.78
CA TYR A 62 -11.70 4.49 8.90
C TYR A 62 -11.86 5.89 9.48
N GLY A 63 -12.23 6.03 10.76
CA GLY A 63 -12.37 7.32 11.41
C GLY A 63 -11.10 8.16 11.30
N ARG A 64 -9.96 7.59 11.68
CA ARG A 64 -8.67 8.30 11.62
C ARG A 64 -8.21 8.66 10.21
N TRP A 65 -8.51 7.80 9.23
CA TRP A 65 -8.18 8.08 7.85
C TRP A 65 -9.10 9.16 7.27
N SER A 66 -10.41 9.04 7.48
CA SER A 66 -11.42 10.03 7.09
C SER A 66 -11.11 11.41 7.66
N ASP A 67 -10.84 11.51 8.97
CA ASP A 67 -10.47 12.77 9.63
C ASP A 67 -9.28 13.44 8.94
N ALA A 68 -8.31 12.66 8.50
CA ALA A 68 -7.13 13.19 7.86
C ALA A 68 -7.32 13.57 6.40
N VAL A 69 -8.20 12.87 5.68
CA VAL A 69 -8.63 13.22 4.33
C VAL A 69 -9.39 14.55 4.38
N VAL A 70 -10.30 14.70 5.34
CA VAL A 70 -11.06 15.95 5.57
C VAL A 70 -10.14 17.09 6.00
N ALA A 71 -9.22 16.85 6.93
CA ALA A 71 -8.24 17.85 7.36
C ALA A 71 -7.30 18.30 6.22
N ALA A 72 -7.11 17.47 5.19
CA ALA A 72 -6.38 17.82 3.98
C ALA A 72 -7.22 18.60 2.94
N GLY A 73 -8.49 18.88 3.23
CA GLY A 73 -9.40 19.67 2.38
C GLY A 73 -10.24 18.86 1.40
N TYR A 74 -10.23 17.53 1.50
CA TYR A 74 -11.00 16.65 0.62
C TYR A 74 -12.33 16.22 1.25
N ARG A 75 -13.23 15.70 0.42
CA ARG A 75 -14.47 15.07 0.89
C ARG A 75 -14.14 13.79 1.68
N PRO A 76 -14.96 13.44 2.69
CA PRO A 76 -14.76 12.18 3.40
C PRO A 76 -14.78 11.01 2.41
N PRO A 77 -13.93 10.00 2.61
CA PRO A 77 -13.92 8.81 1.77
C PRO A 77 -15.25 8.05 1.87
N HIS A 78 -15.51 7.19 0.88
CA HIS A 78 -16.71 6.35 0.92
C HIS A 78 -16.61 5.34 2.08
N SER A 79 -17.66 5.23 2.89
CA SER A 79 -17.67 4.35 4.07
C SER A 79 -17.51 2.88 3.71
N GLU A 80 -18.08 2.44 2.59
CA GLU A 80 -18.08 1.02 2.17
C GLU A 80 -16.90 0.64 1.27
N HIS A 81 -16.28 1.61 0.60
CA HIS A 81 -15.29 1.33 -0.46
C HIS A 81 -13.92 1.97 -0.19
N GLY A 82 -13.85 2.91 0.74
CA GLY A 82 -12.60 3.59 1.05
C GLY A 82 -11.64 2.74 1.88
N LEU A 83 -12.17 1.90 2.78
CA LEU A 83 -11.37 1.00 3.61
C LEU A 83 -12.09 -0.34 3.77
N VAL A 84 -11.39 -1.42 3.43
CA VAL A 84 -11.89 -2.79 3.54
C VAL A 84 -10.87 -3.62 4.32
N ILE A 85 -11.36 -4.43 5.26
CA ILE A 85 -10.55 -5.41 5.98
C ILE A 85 -11.06 -6.80 5.62
N SER A 86 -10.17 -7.63 5.07
CA SER A 86 -10.43 -9.03 4.76
C SER A 86 -9.56 -9.95 5.63
N ARG A 87 -9.97 -11.21 5.77
CA ARG A 87 -9.17 -12.24 6.45
C ARG A 87 -8.01 -12.69 5.56
N GLY A 88 -6.93 -13.12 6.21
CA GLY A 88 -5.68 -13.49 5.55
C GLY A 88 -5.71 -14.79 4.73
N GLU A 89 -6.84 -15.47 4.61
CA GLU A 89 -7.00 -16.70 3.80
C GLU A 89 -6.66 -16.45 2.32
N SER A 90 -6.83 -15.21 1.83
CA SER A 90 -6.39 -14.75 0.50
C SER A 90 -5.14 -13.88 0.53
N ALA A 91 -4.53 -13.65 1.70
CA ALA A 91 -3.31 -12.86 1.85
C ALA A 91 -2.05 -13.65 1.48
N GLY A 92 -2.11 -14.98 1.37
CA GLY A 92 -0.96 -15.83 1.00
C GLY A 92 -0.34 -15.44 -0.34
N ASP A 93 -1.16 -15.20 -1.37
CA ASP A 93 -0.70 -14.75 -2.69
C ASP A 93 -0.10 -13.34 -2.65
N TYR A 94 -0.55 -12.51 -1.72
CA TYR A 94 -0.12 -11.12 -1.56
C TYR A 94 1.18 -11.03 -0.75
N ILE A 95 1.27 -11.79 0.35
CA ILE A 95 2.48 -12.01 1.14
C ILE A 95 3.54 -12.63 0.25
N SER A 96 3.19 -13.60 -0.59
CA SER A 96 4.14 -14.24 -1.50
C SER A 96 4.71 -13.25 -2.53
N LYS A 97 3.90 -12.32 -3.04
CA LYS A 97 4.37 -11.24 -3.94
C LYS A 97 5.25 -10.22 -3.22
N ILE A 98 4.87 -9.77 -2.03
CA ILE A 98 5.66 -8.84 -1.20
C ILE A 98 6.97 -9.48 -0.69
N CYS A 99 6.95 -10.76 -0.32
CA CYS A 99 8.05 -11.43 0.38
C CYS A 99 8.97 -12.24 -0.55
N HIS A 100 8.47 -12.93 -1.58
CA HIS A 100 9.34 -13.74 -2.46
C HIS A 100 9.97 -12.95 -3.59
N GLN A 101 9.37 -11.85 -4.05
CA GLN A 101 9.91 -11.11 -5.20
C GLN A 101 10.95 -10.07 -4.79
N GLY A 102 11.12 -9.78 -3.49
CA GLY A 102 11.89 -8.64 -3.06
C GLY A 102 11.18 -7.34 -3.48
N LEU A 103 11.09 -6.38 -2.57
CA LEU A 103 10.40 -5.12 -2.79
C LEU A 103 10.85 -4.40 -4.09
N ALA A 104 12.11 -4.59 -4.50
CA ALA A 104 12.62 -4.07 -5.76
C ALA A 104 11.93 -4.72 -6.98
N ALA A 105 11.81 -6.05 -7.03
CA ALA A 105 11.14 -6.70 -8.14
C ALA A 105 9.62 -6.55 -8.08
N GLU A 106 9.00 -6.27 -6.94
CA GLU A 106 7.56 -5.95 -6.87
C GLU A 106 7.27 -4.52 -7.35
N ILE A 107 8.15 -3.54 -7.07
CA ILE A 107 8.10 -2.21 -7.69
C ILE A 107 8.33 -2.30 -9.20
N SER A 108 9.23 -3.18 -9.66
CA SER A 108 9.47 -3.44 -11.09
C SER A 108 8.36 -4.27 -11.76
N GLN A 109 7.75 -5.25 -11.07
CA GLN A 109 6.71 -6.13 -11.59
C GLN A 109 5.28 -5.63 -11.33
N ALA A 110 5.10 -4.52 -10.62
CA ALA A 110 3.88 -3.72 -10.71
C ALA A 110 3.57 -3.33 -12.18
N GLY A 111 4.57 -3.33 -13.07
CA GLY A 111 4.41 -3.20 -14.52
C GLY A 111 3.68 -4.38 -15.21
N SER A 112 3.52 -5.54 -14.58
CA SER A 112 2.93 -6.74 -15.21
C SER A 112 1.40 -6.78 -15.20
N LYS A 113 0.74 -6.01 -14.33
CA LYS A 113 -0.73 -5.99 -14.26
C LYS A 113 -1.26 -4.86 -15.15
N LYS A 114 -1.86 -5.21 -16.29
CA LYS A 114 -2.77 -4.28 -16.99
C LYS A 114 -3.98 -4.07 -16.09
N GLY A 115 -4.16 -2.84 -15.59
CA GLY A 115 -5.32 -2.49 -14.79
C GLY A 115 -6.61 -2.72 -15.59
N ARG A 116 -7.70 -3.05 -14.88
CA ARG A 116 -9.05 -3.08 -15.49
C ARG A 116 -9.35 -1.68 -16.03
N LEU A 117 -9.92 -1.58 -17.24
CA LEU A 117 -10.26 -0.30 -17.91
C LEU A 117 -9.05 0.62 -18.21
N ALA A 118 -7.95 0.06 -18.73
CA ALA A 118 -6.82 0.83 -19.29
C ALA A 118 -6.07 1.75 -18.31
N SER A 119 -6.07 1.41 -17.01
CA SER A 119 -5.22 2.10 -16.03
C SER A 119 -3.75 1.67 -16.18
N ARG A 120 -2.83 2.64 -16.05
CA ARG A 120 -1.39 2.44 -16.17
C ARG A 120 -0.70 2.57 -14.81
N THR A 121 0.30 1.74 -14.56
CA THR A 121 1.21 1.91 -13.42
C THR A 121 2.31 2.91 -13.76
N VAL A 122 2.99 3.44 -12.75
CA VAL A 122 4.08 4.41 -12.98
C VAL A 122 5.20 3.82 -13.86
N PRO A 123 5.68 2.58 -13.66
CA PRO A 123 6.63 1.96 -14.59
C PRO A 123 6.11 1.91 -16.04
N GLN A 124 4.84 1.54 -16.25
CA GLN A 124 4.25 1.54 -17.60
C GLN A 124 4.24 2.94 -18.23
N ILE A 125 4.02 4.00 -17.45
CA ILE A 125 4.10 5.38 -17.95
C ILE A 125 5.55 5.76 -18.29
N ILE A 126 6.54 5.28 -17.53
CA ILE A 126 7.97 5.47 -17.84
C ILE A 126 8.34 4.75 -19.14
N ASP A 127 7.94 3.50 -19.29
CA ASP A 127 8.18 2.69 -20.50
C ASP A 127 7.51 3.35 -21.71
N ASP A 128 6.23 3.73 -21.60
CA ASP A 128 5.49 4.44 -22.66
C ASP A 128 6.18 5.76 -23.03
N TRP A 129 6.69 6.51 -22.06
CA TRP A 129 7.43 7.74 -22.35
C TRP A 129 8.75 7.45 -23.07
N GLY A 130 9.46 6.39 -22.67
CA GLY A 130 10.68 5.92 -23.31
C GLY A 130 10.48 5.59 -24.79
N ASP A 131 9.42 4.83 -25.09
CA ASP A 131 9.09 4.34 -26.42
C ASP A 131 8.47 5.42 -27.32
N TYR A 132 7.49 6.16 -26.80
CA TYR A 132 6.63 7.03 -27.62
C TYR A 132 6.91 8.52 -27.45
N ARG A 133 7.65 8.94 -26.40
CA ARG A 133 8.03 10.34 -26.13
C ARG A 133 6.86 11.32 -26.09
N ARG A 134 5.66 10.86 -25.69
CA ARG A 134 4.47 11.71 -25.61
C ARG A 134 4.60 12.73 -24.48
N GLU A 135 4.25 13.98 -24.77
CA GLU A 135 4.28 15.04 -23.75
C GLU A 135 3.31 14.75 -22.59
N SER A 136 2.18 14.10 -22.87
CA SER A 136 1.25 13.67 -21.84
C SER A 136 1.90 12.77 -20.79
N ASP A 137 2.75 11.83 -21.20
CA ASP A 137 3.41 10.91 -20.28
C ASP A 137 4.49 11.63 -19.48
N ARG A 138 5.23 12.56 -20.10
CA ARG A 138 6.17 13.44 -19.41
C ARG A 138 5.49 14.26 -18.30
N LEU A 139 4.35 14.88 -18.59
CA LEU A 139 3.61 15.69 -17.63
C LEU A 139 3.09 14.84 -16.45
N LEU A 140 2.60 13.63 -16.71
CA LEU A 140 2.20 12.69 -15.66
C LEU A 140 3.39 12.31 -14.76
N LEU A 141 4.57 12.05 -15.34
CA LEU A 141 5.75 11.74 -14.54
C LEU A 141 6.19 12.92 -13.65
N LEU A 142 6.12 14.15 -14.17
CA LEU A 142 6.44 15.36 -13.38
C LEU A 142 5.44 15.58 -12.23
N GLU A 143 4.15 15.38 -12.50
CA GLU A 143 3.10 15.46 -11.47
C GLU A 143 3.34 14.40 -10.39
N TRP A 144 3.60 13.15 -10.79
CA TRP A 144 3.88 12.06 -9.87
C TRP A 144 5.14 12.33 -9.01
N LEU A 145 6.24 12.76 -9.62
CA LEU A 145 7.48 13.09 -8.89
C LEU A 145 7.26 14.19 -7.86
N THR A 146 6.41 15.17 -8.19
CA THR A 146 6.08 16.27 -7.29
C THR A 146 5.17 15.79 -6.15
N GLY A 147 4.10 15.09 -6.47
CA GLY A 147 3.10 14.61 -5.51
C GLY A 147 3.62 13.51 -4.57
N MET A 148 4.58 12.71 -5.04
CA MET A 148 5.14 11.59 -4.29
C MET A 148 6.46 11.90 -3.58
N ARG A 149 6.93 13.15 -3.64
CA ARG A 149 8.16 13.55 -2.95
C ARG A 149 8.05 13.25 -1.44
N GLY A 150 8.96 12.40 -0.95
CA GLY A 150 9.00 11.98 0.46
C GLY A 150 7.99 10.91 0.84
N ALA A 151 7.19 10.40 -0.12
CA ALA A 151 6.30 9.28 0.12
C ALA A 151 7.12 8.00 0.35
N ARG A 152 6.70 7.22 1.35
CA ARG A 152 7.27 5.89 1.61
C ARG A 152 6.42 4.85 0.89
N HIS A 153 7.03 4.15 -0.08
CA HIS A 153 6.38 3.11 -0.86
C HIS A 153 6.14 1.84 -0.06
N LEU A 154 7.15 1.39 0.71
CA LEU A 154 6.98 0.32 1.69
C LEU A 154 7.28 0.85 3.09
N THR A 155 6.51 0.41 4.07
CA THR A 155 6.76 0.75 5.48
C THR A 155 6.39 -0.41 6.37
N TRP A 156 7.30 -0.76 7.28
CA TRP A 156 7.13 -1.78 8.29
C TRP A 156 6.91 -1.14 9.66
N SER A 157 6.12 -1.79 10.52
CA SER A 157 6.10 -1.45 11.93
C SER A 157 7.48 -1.69 12.57
N LYS A 158 7.86 -0.84 13.52
CA LYS A 158 9.17 -0.88 14.18
C LYS A 158 9.48 -2.28 14.74
N GLY A 159 10.63 -2.84 14.38
CA GLY A 159 11.14 -4.13 14.88
C GLY A 159 10.50 -5.37 14.23
N PHE A 160 9.36 -5.25 13.55
CA PHE A 160 8.64 -6.40 13.01
C PHE A 160 9.44 -7.13 11.92
N ARG A 161 10.04 -6.38 10.98
CA ARG A 161 10.86 -6.97 9.92
C ARG A 161 12.03 -7.77 10.48
N THR A 162 12.78 -7.19 11.43
CA THR A 162 13.94 -7.83 12.06
C THR A 162 13.56 -9.07 12.87
N GLN A 163 12.37 -9.08 13.47
CA GLN A 163 11.93 -10.16 14.33
C GLN A 163 11.39 -11.38 13.55
N TYR A 164 10.74 -11.16 12.41
CA TYR A 164 9.96 -12.20 11.73
C TYR A 164 10.42 -12.54 10.30
N LEU A 165 11.23 -11.69 9.66
CA LEU A 165 11.78 -12.02 8.34
C LEU A 165 13.21 -12.53 8.49
N PRO A 166 13.61 -13.55 7.70
CA PRO A 166 15.02 -13.94 7.59
C PRO A 166 15.85 -12.76 7.09
N ALA A 167 17.15 -12.76 7.41
CA ALA A 167 18.08 -11.80 6.82
C ALA A 167 17.99 -11.86 5.30
N GLU A 168 18.03 -10.70 4.62
CA GLU A 168 18.04 -10.64 3.16
C GLU A 168 19.16 -11.54 2.64
N GLN A 169 18.81 -12.55 1.84
CA GLN A 169 19.82 -13.27 1.07
C GLN A 169 20.32 -12.30 -0.01
N PRO A 170 21.64 -12.23 -0.26
CA PRO A 170 22.16 -11.41 -1.33
C PRO A 170 21.47 -11.82 -2.64
N ALA A 171 21.12 -10.84 -3.46
CA ALA A 171 20.56 -11.10 -4.78
C ALA A 171 21.51 -12.06 -5.52
N GLN A 172 20.99 -13.23 -5.89
CA GLN A 172 21.67 -14.05 -6.88
C GLN A 172 21.42 -13.36 -8.22
N ASP A 173 22.41 -12.63 -8.71
CA ASP A 173 22.43 -12.14 -10.08
C ASP A 173 22.41 -13.37 -10.99
N SER A 174 21.24 -13.74 -11.47
CA SER A 174 21.10 -14.69 -12.57
C SER A 174 21.15 -13.89 -13.88
N ASP A 175 22.37 -13.57 -14.32
CA ASP A 175 22.64 -13.17 -15.70
C ASP A 175 22.48 -14.38 -16.63
N PRO A 176 21.84 -14.19 -17.79
CA PRO A 176 22.30 -14.78 -19.04
C PRO A 176 22.89 -13.72 -19.98
#